data_AF-A0A523R5S2-F1
#
_entry.id   AF-A0A523R5S2-F1
#
_cell.length_a   1.000
_cell.length_b   1.000
_cell.length_c   1.000
_cell.angle_alpha   90.00
_cell.angle_beta   90.00
_cell.angle_gamma   90.00
#
_symmetry.space_group_name_H-M   'P 1'
#
loop_
_entity.id
_entity.type
_entity.pdbx_description
1 polymer ?
#
loop_
_entity_poly.entity_id
_entity_poly.type
_entity_poly.pdbx_seq_one_letter_code
_entity_poly.pdbx_strand_id
1 'polypeptide(L)'
;MKQIYTRIFTVTFSTGDSGYVYADKISPGNVLRVETCFAYAPERAASEEIILGIKDGAENIIIRATAPLAAQKGVSTENPFSMGEGDQLFAYFPSAEDADQLGIHVIGVLYSLDEWRKIRE
;
A
#
# COMPACT_ATOMS: atom_id res chain seq x y z
N MET A 1 -7.36 -2.75 -21.80
CA MET A 1 -8.37 -3.60 -21.16
C MET A 1 -8.57 -3.11 -19.73
N LYS A 2 -9.80 -2.82 -19.30
CA LYS A 2 -10.09 -2.50 -17.88
C LYS A 2 -10.07 -3.78 -17.05
N GLN A 3 -9.16 -3.90 -16.09
CA GLN A 3 -9.06 -5.07 -15.21
C GLN A 3 -9.28 -4.69 -13.75
N ILE A 4 -10.20 -5.37 -13.08
CA ILE A 4 -10.36 -5.24 -11.62
C ILE A 4 -9.09 -5.77 -10.96
N TYR A 5 -8.49 -4.92 -10.13
CA TYR A 5 -7.29 -5.24 -9.38
C TYR A 5 -7.66 -5.40 -7.90
N THR A 6 -7.56 -6.62 -7.39
CA THR A 6 -7.66 -6.90 -5.95
C THR A 6 -6.56 -7.85 -5.54
N ARG A 7 -5.68 -7.42 -4.64
CA ARG A 7 -4.51 -8.17 -4.19
C ARG A 7 -4.23 -7.90 -2.72
N ILE A 8 -3.77 -8.94 -2.04
CA ILE A 8 -3.33 -8.89 -0.64
C ILE A 8 -1.85 -9.25 -0.61
N PHE A 9 -1.08 -8.44 0.08
CA PHE A 9 0.35 -8.63 0.31
C PHE A 9 0.54 -8.70 1.82
N THR A 10 1.31 -9.68 2.31
CA THR A 10 1.51 -9.87 3.75
C THR A 10 2.92 -10.33 4.01
N VAL A 11 3.55 -9.77 5.04
CA VAL A 11 4.86 -10.15 5.54
C VAL A 11 4.76 -10.40 7.04
N THR A 12 5.47 -11.42 7.51
CA THR A 12 5.71 -11.65 8.94
C THR A 12 7.17 -11.33 9.20
N PHE A 13 7.43 -10.45 10.14
CA PHE A 13 8.77 -9.93 10.42
C PHE A 13 9.53 -10.80 11.42
N SER A 14 10.84 -10.80 11.24
CA SER A 14 11.86 -11.46 12.02
C SER A 14 12.96 -10.45 12.40
N THR A 15 13.88 -10.86 13.26
CA THR A 15 14.84 -9.94 13.86
C THR A 15 15.71 -9.27 12.82
N GLY A 16 15.65 -7.94 12.77
CA GLY A 16 16.42 -7.12 11.84
C GLY A 16 15.74 -6.86 10.49
N ASP A 17 14.49 -7.29 10.31
CA ASP A 17 13.69 -6.89 9.15
C ASP A 17 13.41 -5.38 9.16
N SER A 18 13.23 -4.82 7.96
CA SER A 18 13.03 -3.39 7.77
C SER A 18 11.66 -2.89 8.23
N GLY A 19 10.73 -3.80 8.54
CA GLY A 19 9.33 -3.50 8.87
C GLY A 19 8.47 -3.12 7.67
N TYR A 20 8.94 -3.31 6.43
CA TYR A 20 8.19 -2.98 5.21
C TYR A 20 7.46 -4.18 4.61
N VAL A 21 6.24 -3.93 4.14
CA VAL A 21 5.55 -4.76 3.15
C VAL A 21 5.34 -3.93 1.88
N TYR A 22 5.58 -4.54 0.73
CA TYR A 22 5.41 -3.91 -0.58
C TYR A 22 4.38 -4.67 -1.40
N ALA A 23 3.55 -3.92 -2.13
CA ALA A 23 2.78 -4.47 -3.24
C ALA A 23 3.69 -4.73 -4.45
N ASP A 24 3.19 -5.44 -5.45
CA ASP A 24 3.88 -5.54 -6.74
C ASP A 24 4.08 -4.17 -7.38
N LYS A 25 5.22 -3.99 -8.05
CA LYS A 25 5.43 -2.81 -8.90
C LYS A 25 4.43 -2.80 -10.04
N ILE A 26 3.94 -1.63 -10.39
CA ILE A 26 3.09 -1.49 -11.57
C ILE A 26 3.93 -1.80 -12.81
N SER A 27 3.45 -2.78 -13.58
CA SER A 27 4.16 -3.25 -14.77
C SER A 27 4.21 -2.17 -15.86
N PRO A 28 5.26 -2.17 -16.70
CA PRO A 28 5.38 -1.21 -17.78
C PRO A 28 4.14 -1.10 -18.67
N GLY A 29 3.81 0.13 -19.08
CA GLY A 29 2.65 0.40 -19.93
C GLY A 29 1.29 0.41 -19.21
N ASN A 30 1.26 0.34 -17.87
CA ASN A 30 0.02 0.31 -17.08
C ASN A 30 -0.06 1.42 -16.04
N VAL A 31 -1.29 1.71 -15.61
CA VAL A 31 -1.61 2.60 -14.49
C VAL A 31 -2.63 1.90 -13.61
N LEU A 32 -2.37 1.86 -12.30
CA LEU A 32 -3.35 1.40 -11.33
C LEU A 32 -4.07 2.60 -10.72
N ARG A 33 -5.38 2.71 -10.94
CA ARG A 33 -6.24 3.59 -10.14
C ARG A 33 -6.62 2.82 -8.88
N VAL A 34 -6.00 3.16 -7.75
CA VAL A 34 -6.38 2.63 -6.45
C VAL A 34 -7.64 3.33 -6.01
N GLU A 35 -8.72 2.58 -5.82
CA GLU A 35 -9.99 3.10 -5.30
C GLU A 35 -9.97 3.12 -3.78
N THR A 36 -9.44 2.05 -3.18
CA THR A 36 -9.15 2.00 -1.75
C THR A 36 -8.01 1.03 -1.48
N CYS A 37 -7.24 1.29 -0.43
CA CYS A 37 -6.31 0.31 0.11
C CYS A 37 -6.32 0.37 1.62
N PHE A 38 -5.95 -0.74 2.25
CA PHE A 38 -5.97 -0.93 3.69
C PHE A 38 -4.69 -1.63 4.13
N ALA A 39 -3.90 -0.97 4.97
CA ALA A 39 -2.77 -1.60 5.65
C ALA A 39 -3.19 -2.00 7.06
N TYR A 40 -2.80 -3.19 7.51
CA TYR A 40 -3.20 -3.72 8.80
C TYR A 40 -2.13 -4.61 9.42
N ALA A 41 -2.04 -4.55 10.75
CA ALA A 41 -1.21 -5.45 11.54
C ALA A 41 -2.09 -6.09 12.62
N PRO A 42 -2.47 -7.37 12.47
CA PRO A 42 -3.48 -7.98 13.34
C PRO A 42 -2.97 -8.24 14.76
N GLU A 43 -1.67 -8.51 14.90
CA GLU A 43 -0.98 -8.89 16.15
C GLU A 43 -0.32 -7.70 16.85
N ARG A 44 -0.27 -6.54 16.18
CA ARG A 44 0.33 -5.28 16.65
C ARG A 44 -0.22 -4.82 18.00
N ALA A 45 0.66 -4.23 18.81
CA ALA A 45 0.28 -3.47 19.99
C ALA A 45 -0.44 -2.17 19.60
N ALA A 46 -1.46 -1.83 20.38
CA ALA A 46 -2.42 -0.77 20.05
C ALA A 46 -1.79 0.64 19.89
N SER A 47 -0.56 0.83 20.38
CA SER A 47 0.18 2.08 20.49
C SER A 47 1.15 2.40 19.35
N GLU A 48 1.15 1.65 18.26
CA GLU A 48 2.23 1.74 17.26
C GLU A 48 1.75 2.31 15.92
N GLU A 49 2.60 3.01 15.17
CA GLU A 49 2.19 3.70 13.94
C GLU A 49 2.28 2.78 12.71
N ILE A 50 1.25 2.75 11.86
CA ILE A 50 1.34 2.17 10.51
C ILE A 50 1.35 3.32 9.51
N ILE A 51 2.33 3.29 8.61
CA ILE A 51 2.50 4.27 7.55
C ILE A 51 2.26 3.58 6.22
N LEU A 52 1.45 4.22 5.38
CA LEU A 52 1.09 3.77 4.04
C LEU A 52 1.54 4.82 3.03
N GLY A 53 2.26 4.41 1.99
CA GLY A 53 2.82 5.31 1.00
C GLY A 53 3.07 4.65 -0.35
N ILE A 54 3.50 5.46 -1.31
CA ILE A 54 3.94 5.05 -2.65
C ILE A 54 5.42 5.31 -2.74
N LYS A 55 6.16 4.33 -3.25
CA LYS A 55 7.53 4.49 -3.68
C LYS A 55 7.53 4.74 -5.18
N ASP A 56 7.73 5.99 -5.57
CA ASP A 56 7.88 6.42 -6.97
C ASP A 56 9.38 6.50 -7.28
N GLY A 57 9.94 5.37 -7.74
CA GLY A 57 11.34 5.23 -8.17
C GLY A 57 12.39 5.54 -7.10
N ALA A 58 12.57 6.82 -6.77
CA ALA A 58 13.53 7.38 -5.83
C ALA A 58 12.90 7.91 -4.53
N GLU A 59 11.62 8.29 -4.51
CA GLU A 59 11.01 8.96 -3.36
C GLU A 59 9.87 8.14 -2.72
N ASN A 60 9.74 8.27 -1.40
CA ASN A 60 8.64 7.71 -0.63
C ASN A 60 7.61 8.82 -0.36
N ILE A 61 6.45 8.72 -1.00
CA ILE A 61 5.33 9.64 -0.85
C ILE A 61 4.36 9.04 0.17
N ILE A 62 4.22 9.69 1.33
CA ILE A 62 3.31 9.21 2.37
C ILE A 62 1.87 9.59 2.00
N ILE A 63 1.01 8.59 1.84
CA ILE A 63 -0.42 8.79 1.57
C ILE A 63 -1.18 8.98 2.87
N ARG A 64 -0.89 8.14 3.87
CA ARG A 64 -1.53 8.21 5.18
C ARG A 64 -0.64 7.64 6.26
N ALA A 65 -0.74 8.24 7.44
CA ALA A 65 -0.18 7.75 8.68
C ALA A 65 -1.28 7.80 9.74
N THR A 66 -1.36 6.79 10.61
CA THR A 66 -2.33 6.78 11.72
C THR A 66 -1.64 6.97 13.05
N ALA A 67 -2.09 7.98 13.80
CA ALA A 67 -1.72 8.12 15.20
C ALA A 67 -2.12 6.86 16.00
N PRO A 68 -1.33 6.50 17.02
CA PRO A 68 -1.52 5.29 17.81
C PRO A 68 -2.79 5.37 18.67
N LEU A 69 -3.90 4.85 18.16
CA LEU A 69 -5.15 4.70 18.89
C LEU A 69 -5.39 3.22 19.20
N ALA A 70 -5.71 2.92 20.46
CA ALA A 70 -5.76 1.55 20.97
C ALA A 70 -6.80 0.62 20.30
N ALA A 71 -7.71 1.18 19.49
CA ALA A 71 -8.71 0.42 18.75
C ALA A 71 -8.39 0.26 17.25
N GLN A 72 -7.37 0.95 16.72
CA GLN A 72 -7.07 0.95 15.28
C GLN A 72 -5.93 -0.02 14.95
N LYS A 73 -6.28 -1.19 14.42
CA LYS A 73 -5.33 -2.21 13.94
C LYS A 73 -4.86 -2.00 12.49
N GLY A 74 -5.23 -0.88 11.86
CA GLY A 74 -4.92 -0.60 10.47
C GLY A 74 -5.30 0.81 10.03
N VAL A 75 -4.92 1.13 8.79
CA VAL A 75 -5.12 2.40 8.12
C VAL A 75 -5.65 2.17 6.71
N SER A 76 -6.75 2.82 6.35
CA SER A 76 -7.30 2.80 4.99
C SER A 76 -7.04 4.10 4.25
N THR A 77 -7.08 4.12 2.92
CA THR A 77 -7.31 5.35 2.15
C THR A 77 -8.69 5.26 1.53
N GLU A 78 -9.52 6.27 1.79
CA GLU A 78 -10.84 6.40 1.17
C GLU A 78 -10.80 7.31 -0.06
N ASN A 79 -9.72 8.08 -0.21
CA ASN A 79 -9.49 8.92 -1.38
C ASN A 79 -8.77 8.11 -2.47
N PRO A 80 -9.37 7.97 -3.67
CA PRO A 80 -8.73 7.26 -4.75
C PRO A 80 -7.52 8.03 -5.31
N PHE A 81 -6.45 7.30 -5.62
CA PHE A 81 -5.22 7.83 -6.19
C PHE A 81 -4.71 6.94 -7.31
N SER A 82 -3.77 7.44 -8.10
CA SER A 82 -3.22 6.71 -9.25
C SER A 82 -1.75 6.41 -9.03
N MET A 83 -1.33 5.21 -9.41
CA MET A 83 0.05 4.73 -9.43
C MET A 83 0.45 4.45 -10.87
N GLY A 84 1.52 5.07 -11.32
CA GLY A 84 2.10 4.91 -12.65
C GLY A 84 3.03 3.71 -12.74
N GLU A 85 3.62 3.54 -13.92
CA GLU A 85 4.64 2.51 -14.18
C GLU A 85 5.81 2.61 -13.19
N GLY A 86 6.22 1.46 -12.63
CA GLY A 86 7.35 1.38 -11.71
C GLY A 86 7.02 1.75 -10.26
N ASP A 87 5.91 2.46 -10.02
CA ASP A 87 5.42 2.78 -8.68
C ASP A 87 5.13 1.52 -7.88
N GLN A 88 5.33 1.64 -6.57
CA GLN A 88 5.09 0.53 -5.65
C GLN A 88 4.40 1.03 -4.39
N LEU A 89 3.25 0.44 -4.06
CA LEU A 89 2.59 0.74 -2.79
C LEU A 89 3.36 0.04 -1.69
N PHE A 90 3.56 0.70 -0.56
CA PHE A 90 4.17 0.11 0.61
C PHE A 90 3.41 0.50 1.87
N ALA A 91 3.50 -0.36 2.86
CA ALA A 91 3.22 -0.02 4.23
C ALA A 91 4.43 -0.41 5.06
N TYR A 92 4.72 0.35 6.10
CA TYR A 92 5.76 -0.03 7.01
C TYR A 92 5.42 0.27 8.45
N PHE A 93 6.13 -0.48 9.29
CA PHE A 93 5.99 -0.47 10.71
C PHE A 93 7.33 0.00 11.32
N PRO A 94 7.43 1.24 11.84
CA PRO A 94 8.70 1.82 12.29
C PRO A 94 9.35 1.09 13.46
N SER A 95 8.55 0.38 14.26
CA SER A 95 8.96 -0.31 15.47
C SER A 95 8.66 -1.81 15.39
N ALA A 96 8.86 -2.41 14.21
CA ALA A 96 8.62 -3.84 14.03
C ALA A 96 9.46 -4.69 14.99
N GLU A 97 8.77 -5.52 15.77
CA GLU A 97 9.36 -6.54 16.62
C GLU A 97 9.22 -7.92 15.97
N ASP A 98 9.88 -8.91 16.57
CA ASP A 98 9.83 -10.29 16.10
C ASP A 98 8.41 -10.84 16.24
N ALA A 99 7.90 -11.45 15.15
CA ALA A 99 6.55 -11.99 14.99
C ALA A 99 5.45 -10.99 14.59
N ASP A 100 5.75 -9.71 14.33
CA ASP A 100 4.75 -8.81 13.79
C ASP A 100 4.38 -9.16 12.34
N GLN A 101 3.07 -9.33 12.09
CA GLN A 101 2.54 -9.44 10.73
C GLN A 101 2.01 -8.09 10.25
N LEU A 102 2.40 -7.68 9.04
CA LEU A 102 1.86 -6.52 8.35
C LEU A 102 1.33 -6.90 6.97
N GLY A 103 0.10 -6.50 6.68
CA GLY A 103 -0.56 -6.73 5.41
C GLY A 103 -1.02 -5.44 4.74
N ILE A 104 -1.09 -5.45 3.41
CA ILE A 104 -1.80 -4.44 2.62
C ILE A 104 -2.80 -5.15 1.72
N HIS A 105 -4.05 -4.69 1.74
CA HIS A 105 -5.06 -5.02 0.76
C HIS A 105 -5.25 -3.84 -0.18
N VAL A 106 -5.10 -4.08 -1.48
CA VAL A 106 -5.29 -3.07 -2.52
C VAL A 106 -6.50 -3.43 -3.36
N ILE A 107 -7.39 -2.45 -3.57
CA ILE A 107 -8.56 -2.57 -4.43
C ILE A 107 -8.56 -1.40 -5.40
N GLY A 108 -8.62 -1.71 -6.70
CA GLY A 108 -8.56 -0.70 -7.73
C GLY A 108 -8.87 -1.25 -9.10
N VAL A 109 -8.50 -0.47 -10.10
CA VAL A 109 -8.64 -0.82 -11.50
C VAL A 109 -7.32 -0.57 -12.22
N LEU A 110 -6.83 -1.62 -12.87
CA LEU A 110 -5.66 -1.56 -13.73
C LEU A 110 -6.10 -1.17 -15.15
N TYR A 111 -5.44 -0.17 -15.71
CA TYR A 111 -5.62 0.31 -17.07
C TYR A 111 -4.32 0.17 -17.85
N SER A 112 -4.40 -0.09 -19.16
CA SER A 112 -3.28 0.24 -20.04
C SER A 112 -3.16 1.76 -20.18
N LEU A 113 -1.95 2.28 -20.43
CA LEU A 113 -1.71 3.71 -20.59
C LEU A 113 -2.59 4.36 -21.67
N ASP A 114 -2.81 3.67 -22.79
CA ASP A 114 -3.65 4.16 -23.89
C ASP A 114 -5.12 4.35 -23.49
N GLU A 115 -5.64 3.49 -22.61
CA GLU A 115 -7.01 3.65 -22.10
C GLU A 115 -7.07 4.74 -21.04
N TRP A 116 -6.09 4.78 -20.14
CA TRP A 116 -6.01 5.80 -19.11
C TRP A 116 -6.02 7.22 -19.70
N ARG A 117 -5.28 7.44 -20.80
CA ARG A 117 -5.24 8.73 -21.51
C ARG A 117 -6.61 9.14 -22.05
N LYS A 118 -7.36 8.22 -22.64
CA LYS A 118 -8.70 8.49 -23.21
C LYS A 118 -9.77 8.83 -22.18
N ILE A 119 -9.60 8.38 -20.94
CA ILE A 119 -10.57 8.62 -19.84
C ILE A 119 -10.33 9.97 -19.17
N ARG A 120 -9.13 10.54 -19.32
CA ARG A 120 -8.71 11.78 -18.65
C ARG A 120 -8.98 13.04 -19.50
N GLU A 121 -9.20 12.87 -20.80
CA GLU A 121 -9.68 13.90 -21.73
C GLU A 121 -11.20 14.06 -21.65
#